data_AF-A0A1Q9RVC5-F1
#
_entry.id   AF-A0A1Q9RVC5-F1
#
_cell.length_a   1.000
_cell.length_b   1.000
_cell.length_c   1.000
_cell.angle_alpha   90.00
_cell.angle_beta   90.00
_cell.angle_gamma   90.00
#
_symmetry.space_group_name_H-M   'P 1'
#
loop_
_entity.id
_entity.type
_entity.pdbx_description
1 polymer ?
#
loop_
_entity_poly.entity_id
_entity_poly.type
_entity_poly.pdbx_seq_one_letter_code
_entity_poly.pdbx_strand_id
1 'polypeptide(L)'
;MAVGGDRITVAAQDRLAGTARVLNVYGTAEDAGCGTWFETSMLAEELPDPERVSLLGRPFPGGRVDLDDGRIRLTPPGGGEAVVTGDRGLLRDDGLLEFRGRRAHRLTVGGRHVDPYPAEAALGAHPDIREAVVAADGDELVAYVVPEEGAPLEWARSAPSWPGSCRNRRSRRG
;
A
#
# COMPACT_ATOMS: atom_id res chain seq x y z
N MET A 1 2.61 21.68 -0.52
CA MET A 1 1.46 21.18 0.26
C MET A 1 1.82 19.78 0.73
N ALA A 2 1.66 19.47 2.02
CA ALA A 2 1.91 18.12 2.54
C ALA A 2 0.61 17.32 2.44
N VAL A 3 0.66 16.13 1.85
CA VAL A 3 -0.45 15.17 1.86
C VAL A 3 -0.06 14.07 2.83
N GLY A 4 -0.91 13.79 3.83
CA GLY A 4 -0.67 12.76 4.81
C GLY A 4 -1.98 12.02 5.12
N GLY A 5 -1.95 10.69 5.07
CA GLY A 5 -3.03 9.82 5.53
C GLY A 5 -3.52 8.80 4.48
N ASP A 6 -3.60 9.22 3.21
CA ASP A 6 -4.04 8.39 2.09
C ASP A 6 -2.89 8.02 1.15
N ARG A 7 -3.03 6.88 0.47
CA ARG A 7 -2.09 6.42 -0.56
C ARG A 7 -2.05 7.44 -1.71
N ILE A 8 -0.88 7.99 -1.97
CA ILE A 8 -0.59 8.78 -3.17
C ILE A 8 0.38 8.01 -4.08
N THR A 9 0.04 7.87 -5.35
CA THR A 9 0.92 7.25 -6.35
C THR A 9 1.92 8.28 -6.88
N VAL A 10 3.05 7.84 -7.41
CA VAL A 10 4.07 8.74 -7.98
C VAL A 10 3.46 9.59 -9.10
N ALA A 11 2.67 8.98 -9.98
CA ALA A 11 1.99 9.71 -11.05
C ALA A 11 0.92 10.70 -10.54
N ALA A 12 0.20 10.38 -9.46
CA ALA A 12 -0.72 11.33 -8.83
C ALA A 12 0.05 12.51 -8.21
N GLN A 13 1.21 12.26 -7.60
CA GLN A 13 2.08 13.31 -7.07
C GLN A 13 2.62 14.22 -8.17
N ASP A 14 3.10 13.68 -9.30
CA ASP A 14 3.60 14.48 -10.43
C ASP A 14 2.52 15.35 -11.06
N ARG A 15 1.29 14.84 -11.19
CA ARG A 15 0.13 15.63 -11.64
C ARG A 15 -0.13 16.82 -10.72
N LEU A 16 0.02 16.64 -9.41
CA LEU A 16 -0.10 17.73 -8.43
C LEU A 16 1.11 18.68 -8.47
N ALA A 17 2.30 18.16 -8.80
CA ALA A 17 3.55 18.91 -8.81
C ALA A 17 3.62 20.00 -9.90
N GLY A 18 2.82 19.87 -10.97
CA GLY A 18 2.79 20.82 -12.09
C GLY A 18 2.45 22.27 -11.74
N THR A 19 1.93 22.53 -10.53
CA THR A 19 1.61 23.89 -10.05
C THR A 19 2.30 24.28 -8.73
N ALA A 20 2.90 23.33 -8.03
CA ALA A 20 3.59 23.56 -6.75
C ALA A 20 4.50 22.37 -6.39
N ARG A 21 5.51 22.57 -5.55
CA ARG A 21 6.27 21.46 -4.96
C ARG A 21 5.36 20.62 -4.04
N VAL A 22 5.28 19.31 -4.29
CA VAL A 22 4.46 18.37 -3.52
C VAL A 22 5.36 17.45 -2.71
N LEU A 23 5.14 17.46 -1.40
CA LEU A 23 5.84 16.63 -0.44
C LEU A 23 4.85 15.59 0.10
N ASN A 24 5.13 14.31 -0.12
CA ASN A 24 4.42 13.23 0.56
C ASN A 24 5.07 13.03 1.94
N VAL A 25 4.27 13.11 3.00
CA VAL A 25 4.74 12.91 4.38
C VAL A 25 3.97 11.77 5.00
N TYR A 26 4.70 10.79 5.51
CA TYR A 26 4.15 9.63 6.18
C TYR A 26 4.70 9.54 7.60
N GLY A 27 3.86 9.16 8.56
CA GLY A 27 4.24 9.04 9.96
C GLY A 27 3.06 8.59 10.80
N THR A 28 3.33 8.18 12.02
CA THR A 28 2.30 7.78 12.98
C THR A 28 1.83 8.98 13.78
N ALA A 29 0.52 9.07 14.06
CA ALA A 29 -0.02 10.13 14.91
C ALA A 29 0.48 10.08 16.36
N GLU A 30 1.06 8.94 16.77
CA GLU A 30 1.49 8.65 18.14
C GLU A 30 2.82 9.31 18.51
N ASP A 31 3.65 9.71 17.54
CA ASP A 31 4.98 10.30 17.78
C ASP A 31 5.28 11.43 16.79
N ALA A 32 5.21 12.67 17.26
CA ALA A 32 5.41 13.86 16.45
C ALA A 32 6.87 13.98 15.99
N GLY A 33 7.11 13.87 14.69
CA GLY A 33 8.45 13.95 14.08
C GLY A 33 9.06 12.60 13.72
N CYS A 34 8.35 11.49 14.00
CA CYS A 34 8.72 10.16 13.56
C CYS A 34 8.00 9.84 12.23
N GLY A 35 8.77 9.74 11.14
CA GLY A 35 8.16 9.63 9.81
C GLY A 35 9.15 9.60 8.66
N THR A 36 8.59 9.55 7.45
CA THR A 36 9.30 9.59 6.19
C THR A 36 8.75 10.70 5.30
N TRP A 37 9.55 11.08 4.31
CA TRP A 37 9.16 12.05 3.31
C TRP A 37 9.63 11.64 1.91
N PHE A 38 8.83 11.99 0.92
CA PHE A 38 9.12 11.74 -0.49
C PHE A 38 8.72 12.92 -1.38
N GLU A 39 9.54 13.18 -2.39
CA GLU A 39 9.18 13.99 -3.55
C GLU A 39 9.79 13.39 -4.81
N THR A 40 9.19 13.67 -5.97
CA THR A 40 9.54 12.96 -7.22
C THR A 40 10.96 13.26 -7.70
N SER A 41 11.55 14.39 -7.30
CA SER A 41 12.97 14.69 -7.55
C SER A 41 13.96 13.79 -6.79
N MET A 42 13.50 12.95 -5.86
CA MET A 42 14.34 11.93 -5.22
C MET A 42 14.57 10.70 -6.09
N LEU A 43 13.74 10.50 -7.13
CA LEU A 43 13.89 9.38 -8.04
C LEU A 43 15.16 9.58 -8.87
N ALA A 44 16.03 8.56 -8.86
CA ALA A 44 17.21 8.55 -9.72
C ALA A 44 16.81 8.31 -11.19
N GLU A 45 15.73 7.55 -11.40
CA GLU A 45 15.26 7.10 -12.70
C GLU A 45 13.72 7.12 -12.73
N GLU A 46 13.15 7.23 -13.93
CA GLU A 46 11.71 7.14 -14.12
C GLU A 46 11.21 5.73 -13.79
N LEU A 47 10.07 5.64 -13.11
CA LEU A 47 9.50 4.36 -12.72
C LEU A 47 8.71 3.75 -13.89
N PRO A 48 8.76 2.42 -14.08
CA PRO A 48 8.01 1.76 -15.16
C PRO A 48 6.48 1.83 -14.99
N ASP A 49 5.98 1.82 -13.74
CA ASP A 49 4.54 1.85 -13.42
C ASP A 49 4.21 2.90 -12.34
N PRO A 50 4.37 4.21 -12.61
CA PRO A 50 4.26 5.26 -11.59
C PRO A 50 2.82 5.45 -11.06
N GLU A 51 1.81 4.95 -11.78
CA GLU A 51 0.41 4.91 -11.33
C GLU A 51 0.14 3.83 -10.28
N ARG A 52 1.06 2.85 -10.13
CA ARG A 52 0.92 1.72 -9.18
C ARG A 52 1.84 1.82 -7.98
N VAL A 53 2.91 2.61 -8.11
CA VAL A 53 3.93 2.77 -7.07
C VAL A 53 3.58 3.94 -6.16
N SER A 54 3.64 3.70 -4.85
CA SER A 54 3.51 4.73 -3.82
C SER A 54 4.77 4.77 -2.97
N LEU A 55 5.49 5.88 -2.99
CA LEU A 55 6.74 6.03 -2.24
C LEU A 55 6.50 6.86 -0.99
N LEU A 56 6.86 6.27 0.15
CA LEU A 56 6.95 6.93 1.46
C LEU A 56 8.29 7.65 1.61
N GLY A 57 9.29 7.25 0.82
CA GLY A 57 10.59 7.91 0.67
C GLY A 57 11.56 7.59 1.79
N ARG A 58 12.21 8.61 2.34
CA ARG A 58 13.30 8.45 3.31
C ARG A 58 12.86 8.88 4.71
N PRO A 59 13.42 8.30 5.79
CA PRO A 59 13.17 8.80 7.13
C PRO A 59 13.53 10.29 7.22
N PHE A 60 12.83 11.01 8.10
CA PHE A 60 13.27 12.34 8.49
C PHE A 60 14.71 12.30 9.05
N PRO A 61 15.49 13.39 8.90
CA PRO A 61 16.87 13.43 9.38
C PRO A 61 16.99 12.99 10.84
N GLY A 62 17.89 12.03 11.10
CA GLY A 62 18.10 11.45 12.43
C GLY A 62 17.13 10.31 12.80
N GLY A 63 16.02 10.15 12.08
CA GLY A 63 15.12 9.01 12.20
C GLY A 63 15.61 7.79 11.42
N ARG A 64 14.98 6.64 11.66
CA ARG A 64 15.25 5.40 10.93
C ARG A 64 13.96 4.69 10.53
N VAL A 65 14.05 3.96 9.43
CA VAL A 65 13.04 3.01 8.97
C VAL A 65 13.69 1.64 8.99
N ASP A 66 13.01 0.68 9.62
CA ASP A 66 13.37 -0.73 9.59
C ASP A 66 12.17 -1.54 9.09
N LEU A 67 12.45 -2.67 8.45
CA LEU A 67 11.44 -3.62 8.00
C LEU A 67 11.57 -4.94 8.78
N ASP A 68 10.50 -5.33 9.45
CA ASP A 68 10.38 -6.64 10.10
C ASP A 68 9.29 -7.44 9.41
N ASP A 69 9.66 -8.47 8.64
CA ASP A 69 8.72 -9.22 7.77
C ASP A 69 7.91 -8.27 6.84
N GLY A 70 8.60 -7.25 6.31
CA GLY A 70 8.00 -6.18 5.50
C GLY A 70 7.12 -5.21 6.28
N ARG A 71 7.05 -5.28 7.62
CA ARG A 71 6.33 -4.29 8.44
C ARG A 71 7.20 -3.09 8.69
N ILE A 72 6.63 -1.91 8.49
CA ILE A 72 7.33 -0.65 8.70
C ILE A 72 7.43 -0.39 10.20
N ARG A 73 8.66 -0.19 10.65
CA ARG A 73 9.01 0.28 11.98
C ARG A 73 9.73 1.61 11.86
N LEU A 74 9.28 2.62 12.59
CA LEU A 74 9.87 3.96 12.58
C LEU A 74 10.56 4.23 13.91
N THR A 75 11.83 4.61 13.87
CA THR A 75 12.55 5.11 15.05
C THR A 75 12.65 6.63 14.95
N PRO A 76 12.29 7.39 16.00
CA PRO A 76 12.32 8.85 15.98
C PRO A 76 13.76 9.39 15.96
N PRO A 77 13.94 10.65 15.51
CA PRO A 77 15.20 11.37 15.67
C PRO A 77 15.64 11.44 17.12
N GLY A 78 16.89 11.05 17.40
CA GLY A 78 17.42 10.95 18.78
C GLY A 78 17.36 9.53 19.37
N GLY A 79 16.76 8.57 18.65
CA GLY A 79 16.62 7.19 19.10
C GLY A 79 15.41 7.00 20.01
N GLY A 80 15.21 5.77 20.47
CA GLY A 80 14.02 5.37 21.22
C GLY A 80 13.51 4.01 20.76
N GLU A 81 12.37 3.61 21.29
CA GLU A 81 11.67 2.41 20.83
C GLU A 81 11.05 2.67 19.45
N ALA A 82 11.17 1.69 18.56
CA ALA A 82 10.61 1.81 17.23
C ALA A 82 9.08 1.62 17.27
N VAL A 83 8.34 2.55 16.68
CA VAL A 83 6.89 2.48 16.54
C VAL A 83 6.53 1.58 15.35
N VAL A 84 5.67 0.60 15.57
CA VAL A 84 5.15 -0.28 14.53
C VAL A 84 3.93 0.37 13.90
N THR A 85 3.99 0.72 12.61
CA THR A 85 2.98 1.61 12.00
C THR A 85 1.69 0.91 11.55
N GLY A 86 1.68 -0.43 11.55
CA GLY A 86 0.59 -1.22 10.96
C GLY A 86 0.62 -1.32 9.44
N ASP A 87 1.57 -0.65 8.79
CA ASP A 87 1.74 -0.65 7.34
C ASP A 87 2.88 -1.58 6.91
N ARG A 88 2.80 -2.06 5.67
CA ARG A 88 3.87 -2.82 5.01
C ARG A 88 4.60 -1.97 4.00
N GLY A 89 5.89 -2.25 3.86
CA GLY A 89 6.72 -1.61 2.88
C GLY A 89 7.83 -2.50 2.36
N LEU A 90 8.46 -2.01 1.30
CA LEU A 90 9.66 -2.56 0.71
C LEU A 90 10.72 -1.46 0.66
N LEU A 91 11.91 -1.74 1.20
CA LEU A 91 13.05 -0.86 1.03
C LEU A 91 13.68 -1.19 -0.33
N ARG A 92 13.66 -0.22 -1.24
CA ARG A 92 14.22 -0.36 -2.58
C ARG A 92 15.73 -0.17 -2.55
N ASP A 93 16.41 -0.62 -3.60
CA ASP A 93 17.87 -0.48 -3.75
C ASP A 93 18.31 1.01 -3.84
N ASP A 94 17.41 1.90 -4.28
CA ASP A 94 17.60 3.37 -4.31
C ASP A 94 17.45 4.05 -2.92
N GLY A 95 17.16 3.25 -1.89
CA GLY A 95 16.98 3.69 -0.50
C GLY A 95 15.64 4.36 -0.23
N LEU A 96 14.67 4.27 -1.14
CA LEU A 96 13.31 4.76 -0.92
C LEU A 96 12.41 3.65 -0.37
N LEU A 97 11.61 4.00 0.63
CA LEU A 97 10.58 3.12 1.16
C LEU A 97 9.35 3.18 0.25
N GLU A 98 8.96 2.03 -0.29
CA GLU A 98 7.72 1.85 -1.03
C GLU A 98 6.61 1.36 -0.11
N PHE A 99 5.45 1.99 -0.16
CA PHE A 99 4.25 1.52 0.52
C PHE A 99 3.68 0.32 -0.21
N ARG A 100 3.45 -0.76 0.54
CA ARG A 100 2.91 -2.01 0.02
C ARG A 100 1.49 -2.29 0.51
N GLY A 101 0.98 -1.53 1.46
CA GLY A 101 -0.40 -1.67 1.91
C GLY A 101 -0.49 -1.54 3.41
N ARG A 102 -1.72 -1.36 3.89
CA ARG A 102 -2.01 -1.49 5.30
C ARG A 102 -2.12 -2.98 5.61
N ARG A 103 -1.63 -3.41 6.77
CA ARG A 103 -2.13 -4.67 7.36
C ARG A 103 -3.58 -4.39 7.78
N ALA A 104 -4.51 -4.45 6.84
CA ALA A 104 -5.87 -4.80 7.20
C ALA A 104 -5.75 -6.16 7.90
N HIS A 105 -5.95 -6.14 9.21
CA HIS A 105 -6.43 -7.25 10.03
C HIS A 105 -6.06 -8.64 9.52
N ARG A 106 -5.07 -9.29 10.14
CA ARG A 106 -4.83 -10.73 9.96
C ARG A 106 -6.18 -11.43 9.98
N LEU A 107 -6.56 -11.98 8.84
CA LEU A 107 -7.89 -12.52 8.65
C LEU A 107 -7.93 -13.88 9.34
N THR A 108 -9.00 -14.14 10.09
CA THR A 108 -9.23 -15.47 10.65
C THR A 108 -10.29 -16.14 9.81
N VAL A 109 -9.89 -17.23 9.15
CA VAL A 109 -10.71 -17.98 8.19
C VAL A 109 -10.57 -19.45 8.54
N GLY A 110 -11.65 -20.14 8.91
CA GLY A 110 -11.59 -21.56 9.31
C GLY A 110 -10.62 -21.83 10.46
N GLY A 111 -10.47 -20.88 11.40
CA GLY A 111 -9.53 -20.97 12.52
C GLY A 111 -8.05 -20.79 12.15
N ARG A 112 -7.74 -20.38 10.92
CA ARG A 112 -6.38 -20.10 10.45
C ARG A 112 -6.19 -18.61 10.23
N HIS A 113 -4.98 -18.15 10.49
CA HIS A 113 -4.59 -16.78 10.28
C HIS A 113 -3.96 -16.61 8.89
N VAL A 114 -4.57 -15.77 8.07
CA VAL A 114 -4.08 -15.48 6.72
C VAL A 114 -3.64 -14.03 6.63
N ASP A 115 -2.51 -13.80 5.99
CA ASP A 115 -2.05 -12.49 5.58
C ASP A 115 -2.72 -12.12 4.24
N PRO A 116 -3.58 -11.09 4.18
CA PRO A 116 -4.23 -10.71 2.93
C PRO A 116 -3.26 -10.08 1.92
N TYR A 117 -2.10 -9.58 2.36
CA TYR A 117 -1.21 -8.79 1.53
C TYR A 117 -0.73 -9.49 0.24
N PRO A 118 -0.27 -10.75 0.25
CA PRO A 118 0.14 -11.42 -0.99
C PRO A 118 -0.98 -11.50 -2.02
N ALA A 119 -2.24 -11.69 -1.57
CA ALA A 119 -3.39 -11.74 -2.45
C ALA A 119 -3.76 -10.34 -2.96
N GLU A 120 -3.76 -9.31 -2.11
CA GLU A 120 -3.98 -7.92 -2.51
C GLU A 120 -2.90 -7.43 -3.49
N ALA A 121 -1.63 -7.78 -3.26
CA ALA A 121 -0.53 -7.43 -4.15
C ALA A 121 -0.65 -8.13 -5.51
N ALA A 122 -1.01 -9.41 -5.53
CA ALA A 122 -1.26 -10.14 -6.77
C ALA A 122 -2.45 -9.57 -7.55
N LEU A 123 -3.53 -9.18 -6.85
CA LEU A 123 -4.68 -8.52 -7.48
C LEU A 123 -4.32 -7.13 -7.99
N GLY A 124 -3.56 -6.34 -7.23
CA GLY A 124 -3.09 -5.02 -7.65
C GLY A 124 -2.10 -5.06 -8.83
N ALA A 125 -1.44 -6.20 -9.07
CA ALA A 125 -0.60 -6.40 -10.26
C ALA A 125 -1.42 -6.69 -11.52
N HIS A 126 -2.70 -7.08 -11.41
CA HIS A 126 -3.54 -7.40 -12.56
C HIS A 126 -3.84 -6.12 -13.38
N PRO A 127 -3.68 -6.12 -14.72
CA PRO A 127 -3.82 -4.91 -15.55
C PRO A 127 -5.21 -4.26 -15.46
N ASP A 128 -6.25 -5.07 -15.26
CA ASP A 128 -7.64 -4.58 -15.19
C ASP A 128 -8.12 -4.15 -13.79
N ILE A 129 -7.25 -4.23 -12.77
CA ILE A 129 -7.60 -3.92 -11.37
C ILE A 129 -6.83 -2.68 -10.94
N ARG A 130 -7.57 -1.63 -10.57
CA ARG A 130 -7.03 -0.39 -10.03
C ARG A 130 -6.68 -0.52 -8.55
N GLU A 131 -7.57 -1.12 -7.78
CA GLU A 131 -7.40 -1.34 -6.33
C GLU A 131 -8.03 -2.66 -5.90
N ALA A 132 -7.46 -3.30 -4.88
CA ALA A 132 -8.01 -4.51 -4.29
C ALA A 132 -7.79 -4.55 -2.78
N VAL A 133 -8.79 -5.05 -2.05
CA VAL A 133 -8.74 -5.33 -0.62
C VAL A 133 -9.28 -6.73 -0.38
N VAL A 134 -8.60 -7.52 0.43
CA VAL A 134 -9.03 -8.87 0.79
C VAL A 134 -9.56 -8.87 2.23
N ALA A 135 -10.74 -9.46 2.41
CA ALA A 135 -11.42 -9.59 3.68
C ALA A 135 -11.85 -11.04 3.94
N ALA A 136 -12.21 -11.36 5.18
CA ALA A 136 -12.85 -12.62 5.54
C ALA A 136 -14.37 -12.48 5.45
N ASP A 137 -15.03 -13.48 4.88
CA ASP A 137 -16.48 -13.68 4.92
C ASP A 137 -16.75 -15.09 5.44
N GLY A 138 -16.99 -15.21 6.75
CA GLY A 138 -17.04 -16.50 7.42
C GLY A 138 -15.73 -17.28 7.30
N ASP A 139 -15.79 -18.46 6.67
CA ASP A 139 -14.65 -19.35 6.44
C ASP A 139 -14.07 -19.22 5.01
N GLU A 140 -14.37 -18.14 4.31
CA GLU A 140 -13.79 -17.83 2.99
C GLU A 140 -13.07 -16.48 2.98
N LEU A 141 -12.11 -16.34 2.06
CA LEU A 141 -11.53 -15.05 1.71
C LEU A 141 -12.33 -14.43 0.55
N VAL A 142 -12.57 -13.13 0.60
CA VAL A 142 -13.27 -12.38 -0.44
C VAL A 142 -12.43 -11.16 -0.81
N ALA A 143 -12.19 -10.99 -2.10
CA ALA A 143 -11.53 -9.81 -2.64
C ALA A 143 -12.56 -8.79 -3.13
N TYR A 144 -12.51 -7.58 -2.59
CA TYR A 144 -13.19 -6.40 -3.11
C TYR A 144 -12.25 -5.67 -4.05
N VAL A 145 -12.67 -5.53 -5.29
CA VAL A 145 -11.83 -5.03 -6.39
C VAL A 145 -12.48 -3.81 -7.02
N VAL A 146 -11.65 -2.83 -7.31
CA VAL A 146 -12.00 -1.66 -8.10
C VAL A 146 -11.37 -1.85 -9.48
N PRO A 147 -12.17 -1.99 -10.55
CA PRO A 147 -11.63 -2.16 -11.89
C PRO A 147 -10.98 -0.86 -12.38
N GLU A 148 -10.07 -1.01 -13.34
CA GLU A 148 -9.65 0.11 -14.18
C GLU A 148 -10.81 0.65 -15.03
N GLU A 149 -10.75 1.93 -15.37
CA GLU A 149 -11.80 2.60 -16.12
C GLU A 149 -11.91 1.99 -17.54
N GLY A 150 -13.09 1.47 -17.89
CA GLY A 150 -13.31 0.78 -19.16
C GLY A 150 -12.85 -0.69 -19.22
N ALA A 151 -12.30 -1.24 -18.13
CA ALA A 151 -11.82 -2.62 -18.13
C ALA A 151 -12.96 -3.66 -18.18
N PRO A 152 -12.83 -4.72 -18.99
CA PRO A 152 -13.80 -5.80 -19.03
C PRO A 152 -13.75 -6.62 -17.72
N LEU A 153 -14.89 -6.76 -17.04
CA LEU A 153 -15.02 -7.52 -15.78
C LEU A 153 -15.12 -9.05 -15.99
N GLU A 154 -14.56 -9.58 -17.07
CA GLU A 154 -14.68 -11.00 -17.43
C GLU A 154 -13.82 -11.90 -16.53
N TRP A 155 -12.63 -11.44 -16.16
CA TRP A 155 -11.75 -12.10 -15.17
C TRP A 155 -12.43 -12.29 -13.81
N ALA A 156 -13.38 -11.42 -13.47
CA ALA A 156 -14.13 -11.45 -12.23
C ALA A 156 -15.05 -12.70 -12.13
N ARG A 157 -15.28 -13.40 -13.25
CA ARG A 157 -16.05 -14.66 -13.33
C ARG A 157 -15.16 -15.91 -13.33
N SER A 158 -13.88 -15.76 -13.62
CA SER A 158 -12.93 -16.85 -13.90
C SER A 158 -11.71 -16.86 -12.95
N ALA A 159 -11.75 -16.07 -11.88
CA ALA A 159 -10.69 -16.03 -10.87
C ALA A 159 -10.39 -17.46 -10.36
N PRO A 160 -9.10 -17.88 -10.36
CA PRO A 160 -8.74 -19.22 -9.91
C PRO A 160 -9.19 -19.42 -8.47
N SER A 161 -9.73 -20.60 -8.16
CA SER A 161 -9.99 -21.00 -6.79
C SER A 161 -8.65 -21.16 -6.07
N TRP A 162 -8.29 -20.19 -5.25
CA TRP A 162 -7.26 -20.37 -4.23
C TRP A 162 -7.77 -21.40 -3.21
N PRO A 163 -6.89 -22.15 -2.51
CA PRO A 163 -7.35 -23.03 -1.44
C PRO A 163 -8.10 -22.18 -0.40
N GLY A 164 -9.44 -22.28 -0.37
CA GLY A 164 -10.34 -21.40 0.41
C GLY A 164 -11.40 -20.60 -0.38
N SER A 165 -11.69 -20.97 -1.63
CA SER A 165 -12.83 -20.54 -2.49
C SER A 165 -13.34 -19.09 -2.34
N CYS A 166 -12.70 -18.15 -3.04
CA CYS A 166 -13.28 -16.84 -3.35
C CYS A 166 -14.50 -16.97 -4.28
N ARG A 167 -15.64 -16.37 -3.92
CA ARG A 167 -16.76 -16.12 -4.86
C ARG A 167 -17.04 -14.61 -4.96
N ASN A 168 -17.01 -14.10 -6.18
CA ASN A 168 -17.26 -12.69 -6.48
C ASN A 168 -18.77 -12.37 -6.40
N ARG A 169 -19.18 -11.53 -5.44
CA ARG A 169 -20.57 -11.07 -5.30
C ARG A 169 -20.65 -9.57 -5.60
N ARG A 170 -21.40 -9.22 -6.66
CA ARG A 170 -21.67 -7.82 -7.04
C ARG A 170 -22.50 -7.12 -5.96
N SER A 171 -22.04 -6.00 -5.41
CA SER A 171 -22.95 -5.04 -4.78
C SER A 171 -23.51 -4.13 -5.87
N ARG A 172 -24.80 -4.30 -6.19
CA ARG A 172 -25.55 -3.30 -6.97
C ARG A 172 -25.79 -2.12 -6.03
N ARG A 173 -25.19 -0.96 -6.29
CA ARG A 173 -25.69 0.29 -5.71
C ARG A 173 -26.94 0.69 -6.50
N GLY A 174 -28.07 0.78 -5.78
CA GLY A 174 -29.24 1.53 -6.23
C GLY A 174 -29.12 2.99 -5.90
#